data_AF-A0A9W7CNY1-F1
#
_entry.id   AF-A0A9W7CNY1-F1
#
_cell.length_a   1.000
_cell.length_b   1.000
_cell.length_c   1.000
_cell.angle_alpha   90.00
_cell.angle_beta   90.00
_cell.angle_gamma   90.00
#
_symmetry.space_group_name_H-M   'P 1'
#
loop_
_entity.id
_entity.type
_entity.pdbx_description
1 polymer ?
#
loop_
_entity_poly.entity_id
_entity_poly.type
_entity_poly.pdbx_seq_one_letter_code
_entity_poly.pdbx_strand_id
1 'polypeptide(L)'
;MWKLALTALLASVAHAQIRDGDEICVMSDSNSCAVDDLQTSALDSSTVIYPGGDTRCAFDDFSDSSVNFTTNSTYFFQVFPAPDQAKNKLMLYFQGGGACIDDLTCAFGLQCMYETFSPNAKPLSTGILNRTNDENLFNDYNIVHLPYCTGDLHIGSHVEEIADSPLYSLLNMPDCLGHNMTLHQVGFNNTKAVLDWAAENFPNPEEIIIGGSSAGALGAQALSALVADTWQVEENNIRYSVLVDSYVGVLPSDYTAGKLISYYGTCDLDLKVNAKLWDQCEDNELTVAQMMSFMIEDVPAAQWLLLNSMYDKTQRYFYELVAEGILGYPFTNLISGEDFYSVRSLPAQLSLLLRTIY
;
A
#
# COMPACT_ATOMS: atom_id res chain seq x y z
N MET A 1 26.16 -0.98 31.41
CA MET A 1 24.68 -0.89 31.40
C MET A 1 24.08 -0.65 30.00
N TRP A 2 24.88 -0.42 28.95
CA TRP A 2 24.34 -0.20 27.58
C TRP A 2 23.98 -1.47 26.78
N LYS A 3 24.54 -2.64 27.12
CA LYS A 3 24.26 -3.89 26.39
C LYS A 3 22.90 -4.54 26.70
N LEU A 4 22.21 -4.08 27.75
CA LEU A 4 20.91 -4.63 28.17
C LEU A 4 19.71 -3.88 27.53
N ALA A 5 19.92 -2.65 27.04
CA ALA A 5 18.87 -1.87 26.40
C ALA A 5 18.63 -2.32 24.94
N LEU A 6 19.68 -2.69 24.20
CA LEU A 6 19.54 -3.24 22.84
C LEU A 6 18.83 -4.60 22.82
N THR A 7 19.06 -5.45 23.82
CA THR A 7 18.38 -6.75 23.91
C THR A 7 16.92 -6.65 24.29
N ALA A 8 16.48 -5.55 24.91
CA ALA A 8 15.08 -5.35 25.26
C ALA A 8 14.25 -4.88 24.05
N LEU A 9 14.83 -4.08 23.13
CA LEU A 9 14.16 -3.71 21.87
C LEU A 9 14.10 -4.87 20.86
N LEU A 10 15.07 -5.80 20.92
CA LEU A 10 15.09 -7.01 20.09
C LEU A 10 14.25 -8.16 20.64
N ALA A 11 13.79 -8.09 21.90
CA ALA A 11 13.02 -9.17 22.54
C ALA A 11 11.50 -9.06 22.33
N SER A 12 11.00 -7.94 21.80
CA SER A 12 9.60 -7.78 21.40
C SER A 12 9.35 -8.06 19.92
N VAL A 13 10.35 -8.54 19.18
CA VAL A 13 10.17 -9.03 17.79
C VAL A 13 9.56 -10.43 17.86
N ALA A 14 8.32 -10.52 18.36
CA ALA A 14 7.55 -11.75 18.39
C ALA A 14 7.21 -12.16 16.95
N HIS A 15 7.71 -13.33 16.54
CA HIS A 15 7.63 -13.91 15.20
C HIS A 15 8.21 -13.01 14.10
N ALA A 16 9.50 -13.20 13.79
CA ALA A 16 10.21 -12.44 12.79
C ALA A 16 9.44 -12.40 11.45
N GLN A 17 8.83 -11.25 11.16
CA GLN A 17 8.25 -10.91 9.85
C GLN A 17 9.34 -10.79 8.77
N ILE A 18 10.60 -10.76 9.19
CA ILE A 18 11.81 -10.74 8.38
C ILE A 18 12.39 -12.15 8.26
N ARG A 19 13.15 -12.38 7.19
CA ARG A 19 13.78 -13.66 6.90
C ARG A 19 15.11 -13.78 7.64
N ASP A 20 15.48 -15.02 7.96
CA ASP A 20 16.82 -15.31 8.45
C ASP A 20 17.86 -14.85 7.42
N GLY A 21 18.69 -13.87 7.80
CA GLY A 21 19.71 -13.27 6.94
C GLY A 21 19.32 -11.92 6.32
N ASP A 22 18.14 -11.38 6.61
CA ASP A 22 17.84 -9.98 6.32
C ASP A 22 18.76 -9.05 7.15
N GLU A 23 19.29 -8.02 6.50
CA GLU A 23 20.01 -6.94 7.19
C GLU A 23 19.01 -5.91 7.68
N ILE A 24 19.25 -5.39 8.89
CA ILE A 24 18.30 -4.53 9.59
C ILE A 24 18.98 -3.22 9.99
N CYS A 25 18.30 -2.12 9.73
CA CYS A 25 18.62 -0.83 10.32
C CYS A 25 17.42 -0.30 11.13
N VAL A 26 17.68 0.22 12.33
CA VAL A 26 16.66 0.82 13.18
C VAL A 26 16.95 2.31 13.31
N MET A 27 15.99 3.13 12.90
CA MET A 27 16.12 4.58 12.97
C MET A 27 16.06 5.06 14.43
N SER A 28 16.89 6.04 14.76
CA SER A 28 16.93 6.70 16.07
C SER A 28 17.60 8.07 15.94
N ASP A 29 17.57 8.87 17.01
CA ASP A 29 18.30 10.16 17.08
C ASP A 29 19.81 10.04 16.75
N SER A 30 20.38 8.84 16.93
CA SER A 30 21.81 8.56 16.69
C SER A 30 22.09 7.82 15.37
N ASN A 31 21.05 7.37 14.67
CA ASN A 31 21.19 6.57 13.46
C ASN A 31 20.00 6.86 12.54
N SER A 32 20.24 7.61 11.47
CA SER A 32 19.23 7.92 10.45
C SER A 32 19.03 6.79 9.44
N CYS A 33 19.81 5.71 9.52
CA CYS A 33 19.84 4.67 8.48
C CYS A 33 20.13 5.27 7.09
N ALA A 34 21.16 6.12 7.00
CA ALA A 34 21.55 6.75 5.76
C ALA A 34 21.90 5.71 4.69
N VAL A 35 21.42 5.91 3.46
CA VAL A 35 21.56 4.96 2.34
C VAL A 35 23.02 4.59 2.07
N ASP A 36 23.95 5.55 2.25
CA ASP A 36 25.39 5.36 2.02
C ASP A 36 26.05 4.45 3.06
N ASP A 37 25.41 4.27 4.22
CA ASP A 37 25.92 3.50 5.36
C ASP A 37 25.21 2.14 5.49
N LEU A 38 24.22 1.84 4.62
CA LEU A 38 23.43 0.60 4.71
C LEU A 38 24.28 -0.63 4.37
N GLN A 39 24.19 -1.64 5.24
CA GLN A 39 24.63 -2.99 4.92
C GLN A 39 23.47 -3.75 4.30
N THR A 40 23.67 -4.32 3.12
CA THR A 40 22.64 -5.05 2.37
C THR A 40 22.76 -6.56 2.56
N SER A 41 21.62 -7.24 2.68
CA SER A 41 21.52 -8.68 2.79
C SER A 41 22.11 -9.41 1.58
N ALA A 42 22.77 -10.53 1.84
CA ALA A 42 23.20 -11.45 0.79
C ALA A 42 22.04 -12.18 0.10
N LEU A 43 20.82 -12.13 0.64
CA LEU A 43 19.64 -12.80 0.08
C LEU A 43 19.16 -12.10 -1.20
N ASP A 44 19.09 -10.77 -1.16
CA ASP A 44 18.44 -9.98 -2.21
C ASP A 44 19.02 -8.58 -2.38
N SER A 45 20.15 -8.28 -1.74
CA SER A 45 20.79 -6.96 -1.75
C SER A 45 19.90 -5.84 -1.17
N SER A 46 19.05 -6.17 -0.20
CA SER A 46 18.20 -5.20 0.50
C SER A 46 18.55 -5.02 1.97
N THR A 47 18.07 -3.94 2.56
CA THR A 47 18.08 -3.68 4.00
C THR A 47 16.65 -3.37 4.44
N VAL A 48 16.21 -3.96 5.55
CA VAL A 48 14.95 -3.63 6.21
C VAL A 48 15.19 -2.48 7.18
N ILE A 49 14.39 -1.42 7.07
CA ILE A 49 14.49 -0.23 7.93
C ILE A 49 13.24 -0.11 8.79
N TYR A 50 13.45 -0.03 10.11
CA TYR A 50 12.41 0.26 11.09
C TYR A 50 12.39 1.77 11.37
N PRO A 51 11.38 2.52 10.88
CA PRO A 51 11.32 3.97 11.06
C PRO A 51 10.91 4.41 12.47
N GLY A 52 10.17 3.57 13.21
CA GLY A 52 9.61 3.92 14.51
C GLY A 52 8.57 5.05 14.41
N GLY A 53 8.51 5.92 15.43
CA GLY A 53 7.52 7.01 15.47
C GLY A 53 6.08 6.47 15.52
N ASP A 54 5.19 7.12 14.76
CA ASP A 54 3.78 6.77 14.67
C ASP A 54 3.47 5.71 13.59
N THR A 55 4.51 5.05 13.05
CA THR A 55 4.33 4.00 12.04
C THR A 55 3.89 2.69 12.67
N ARG A 56 2.93 2.00 12.05
CA ARG A 56 2.40 0.72 12.52
C ARG A 56 1.52 0.01 11.49
N CYS A 57 1.26 -1.26 11.73
CA CYS A 57 0.24 -2.05 11.02
C CYS A 57 -1.13 -1.99 11.71
N ALA A 58 -2.13 -2.55 11.03
CA ALA A 58 -3.56 -2.38 11.34
C ALA A 58 -3.99 -2.81 12.74
N PHE A 59 -3.38 -3.85 13.29
CA PHE A 59 -3.79 -4.43 14.57
C PHE A 59 -2.60 -4.53 15.53
N ASP A 60 -2.91 -4.58 16.83
CA ASP A 60 -1.93 -4.98 17.85
C ASP A 60 -1.46 -6.43 17.61
N ASP A 61 -0.43 -6.87 18.33
CA ASP A 61 0.15 -8.19 18.15
C ASP A 61 -0.84 -9.30 18.56
N PHE A 62 -1.10 -10.24 17.65
CA PHE A 62 -1.95 -11.40 17.89
C PHE A 62 -1.30 -12.67 17.36
N SER A 63 -1.37 -13.73 18.16
CA SER A 63 -0.94 -15.08 17.76
C SER A 63 -1.72 -16.11 18.56
N ASP A 64 -2.50 -16.93 17.88
CA ASP A 64 -3.19 -18.07 18.46
C ASP A 64 -2.94 -19.29 17.57
N SER A 65 -2.50 -20.41 18.17
CA SER A 65 -2.14 -21.63 17.43
C SER A 65 -3.36 -22.40 16.90
N SER A 66 -4.57 -22.05 17.33
CA SER A 66 -5.82 -22.61 16.83
C SER A 66 -6.25 -22.05 15.48
N VAL A 67 -5.75 -20.87 15.10
CA VAL A 67 -6.06 -20.19 13.83
C VAL A 67 -4.79 -19.95 13.03
N ASN A 68 -4.88 -20.01 11.70
CA ASN A 68 -3.76 -19.71 10.82
C ASN A 68 -3.72 -18.21 10.50
N PHE A 69 -3.71 -17.37 11.53
CA PHE A 69 -3.71 -15.91 11.42
C PHE A 69 -2.88 -15.30 12.53
N THR A 70 -2.03 -14.35 12.16
CA THR A 70 -1.22 -13.58 13.11
C THR A 70 -1.19 -12.13 12.68
N THR A 71 -1.02 -11.23 13.65
CA THR A 71 -0.82 -9.81 13.40
C THR A 71 0.40 -9.34 14.19
N ASN A 72 1.08 -8.34 13.64
CA ASN A 72 2.20 -7.67 14.26
C ASN A 72 2.05 -6.18 13.97
N SER A 73 2.00 -5.40 15.04
CA SER A 73 1.82 -3.95 15.00
C SER A 73 3.00 -3.21 14.37
N THR A 74 4.17 -3.85 14.29
CA THR A 74 5.42 -3.20 13.84
C THR A 74 5.43 -3.02 12.33
N TYR A 75 5.63 -1.79 11.90
CA TYR A 75 5.90 -1.44 10.50
C TYR A 75 7.41 -1.34 10.23
N PHE A 76 7.80 -1.69 9.00
CA PHE A 76 9.12 -1.44 8.43
C PHE A 76 8.98 -1.24 6.93
N PHE A 77 10.00 -0.64 6.32
CA PHE A 77 10.14 -0.58 4.87
C PHE A 77 11.44 -1.23 4.42
N GLN A 78 11.58 -1.49 3.13
CA GLN A 78 12.71 -2.23 2.58
C GLN A 78 13.40 -1.40 1.50
N VAL A 79 14.73 -1.31 1.57
CA VAL A 79 15.52 -0.50 0.64
C VAL A 79 16.47 -1.40 -0.12
N PHE A 80 16.53 -1.20 -1.44
CA PHE A 80 17.48 -1.82 -2.34
C PHE A 80 18.36 -0.72 -2.95
N PRO A 81 19.52 -0.42 -2.37
CA PRO A 81 20.44 0.58 -2.93
C PRO A 81 20.86 0.20 -4.37
N ALA A 82 21.12 1.20 -5.20
CA ALA A 82 21.71 0.98 -6.52
C ALA A 82 23.12 0.35 -6.38
N PRO A 83 23.49 -0.66 -7.19
CA PRO A 83 24.78 -1.34 -7.05
C PRO A 83 26.01 -0.42 -7.20
N ASP A 84 25.89 0.65 -7.99
CA ASP A 84 26.93 1.66 -8.19
C ASP A 84 26.87 2.82 -7.18
N GLN A 85 25.91 2.76 -6.25
CA GLN A 85 25.64 3.80 -5.24
C GLN A 85 25.24 5.16 -5.83
N ALA A 86 24.88 5.23 -7.12
CA ALA A 86 24.35 6.43 -7.72
C ALA A 86 22.96 6.76 -7.13
N LYS A 87 22.68 8.04 -6.91
CA LYS A 87 21.44 8.54 -6.29
C LYS A 87 20.49 9.23 -7.27
N ASN A 88 20.75 9.09 -8.56
CA ASN A 88 20.01 9.78 -9.62
C ASN A 88 18.72 9.07 -10.03
N LYS A 89 18.56 7.78 -9.71
CA LYS A 89 17.37 6.99 -10.04
C LYS A 89 16.72 6.44 -8.78
N LEU A 90 15.47 6.84 -8.53
CA LEU A 90 14.68 6.44 -7.38
C LEU A 90 13.37 5.79 -7.83
N MET A 91 13.03 4.66 -7.22
CA MET A 91 11.71 4.05 -7.32
C MET A 91 11.10 3.95 -5.93
N LEU A 92 9.87 4.45 -5.78
CA LEU A 92 9.01 4.22 -4.63
C LEU A 92 7.99 3.16 -5.03
N TYR A 93 8.13 1.94 -4.51
CA TYR A 93 7.30 0.80 -4.88
C TYR A 93 6.35 0.41 -3.74
N PHE A 94 5.06 0.62 -3.96
CA PHE A 94 3.99 0.36 -3.00
C PHE A 94 3.49 -1.09 -3.14
N GLN A 95 3.52 -1.83 -2.04
CA GLN A 95 3.01 -3.19 -2.01
C GLN A 95 1.47 -3.21 -2.10
N GLY A 96 0.93 -4.23 -2.77
CA GLY A 96 -0.48 -4.58 -2.65
C GLY A 96 -0.75 -5.55 -1.51
N GLY A 97 -2.00 -5.98 -1.41
CA GLY A 97 -2.39 -7.01 -0.44
C GLY A 97 -3.81 -6.84 0.09
N GLY A 98 -4.78 -6.59 -0.79
CA GLY A 98 -6.19 -6.47 -0.42
C GLY A 98 -6.57 -5.12 0.21
N ALA A 99 -7.73 -5.07 0.84
CA ALA A 99 -8.27 -3.92 1.57
C ALA A 99 -9.51 -4.38 2.35
N CYS A 100 -9.96 -3.57 3.30
CA CYS A 100 -11.30 -3.66 3.86
C CYS A 100 -12.04 -2.34 3.58
N ILE A 101 -13.36 -2.34 3.51
CA ILE A 101 -14.17 -1.26 2.90
C ILE A 101 -15.22 -0.65 3.82
N ASP A 102 -15.45 -1.26 4.99
CA ASP A 102 -16.42 -0.86 6.00
C ASP A 102 -16.14 -1.61 7.33
N ASP A 103 -16.88 -1.30 8.39
CA ASP A 103 -16.68 -1.92 9.71
C ASP A 103 -16.81 -3.44 9.70
N LEU A 104 -17.75 -3.97 8.89
CA LEU A 104 -17.93 -5.40 8.78
C LEU A 104 -16.70 -6.06 8.17
N THR A 105 -16.19 -5.48 7.11
CA THR A 105 -15.00 -6.00 6.43
C THR A 105 -13.72 -5.67 7.18
N CYS A 106 -13.66 -4.64 8.02
CA CYS A 106 -12.44 -4.23 8.70
C CYS A 106 -12.29 -4.79 10.12
N ALA A 107 -13.36 -5.29 10.75
CA ALA A 107 -13.30 -5.87 12.07
C ALA A 107 -12.24 -6.98 12.19
N PHE A 108 -11.49 -6.98 13.29
CA PHE A 108 -10.45 -7.99 13.56
C PHE A 108 -10.97 -9.42 13.41
N GLY A 109 -12.16 -9.71 13.95
CA GLY A 109 -12.73 -11.06 13.89
C GLY A 109 -12.90 -11.54 12.45
N LEU A 110 -13.32 -10.67 11.52
CA LEU A 110 -13.40 -11.04 10.11
C LEU A 110 -12.01 -11.18 9.48
N GLN A 111 -11.06 -10.30 9.80
CA GLN A 111 -9.69 -10.42 9.27
C GLN A 111 -9.04 -11.73 9.70
N CYS A 112 -9.26 -12.16 10.94
CA CYS A 112 -8.79 -13.45 11.43
C CYS A 112 -9.41 -14.64 10.67
N MET A 113 -10.65 -14.52 10.21
CA MET A 113 -11.35 -15.59 9.49
C MET A 113 -11.01 -15.65 8.00
N TYR A 114 -10.89 -14.49 7.35
CA TYR A 114 -10.84 -14.42 5.88
C TYR A 114 -9.73 -13.54 5.29
N GLU A 115 -8.97 -12.81 6.11
CA GLU A 115 -7.83 -11.96 5.71
C GLU A 115 -8.12 -11.18 4.41
N THR A 116 -9.02 -10.18 4.48
CA THR A 116 -9.34 -9.33 3.32
C THR A 116 -8.16 -8.44 2.89
N PHE A 117 -7.23 -8.21 3.82
CA PHE A 117 -5.92 -7.64 3.56
C PHE A 117 -4.87 -8.30 4.44
N SER A 118 -3.58 -8.24 4.05
CA SER A 118 -2.52 -8.79 4.90
C SER A 118 -2.15 -7.81 6.00
N PRO A 119 -2.31 -8.14 7.29
CA PRO A 119 -2.16 -7.20 8.40
C PRO A 119 -0.72 -7.10 8.93
N ASN A 120 0.26 -7.57 8.14
CA ASN A 120 1.66 -7.60 8.55
C ASN A 120 2.56 -7.05 7.45
N ALA A 121 3.50 -6.17 7.81
CA ALA A 121 4.56 -5.77 6.91
C ALA A 121 5.48 -6.96 6.63
N LYS A 122 5.82 -7.20 5.36
CA LYS A 122 6.65 -8.33 4.91
C LYS A 122 7.67 -7.85 3.87
N PRO A 123 8.95 -8.29 3.93
CA PRO A 123 9.89 -8.03 2.86
C PRO A 123 9.50 -8.83 1.61
N LEU A 124 9.79 -8.29 0.43
CA LEU A 124 9.54 -8.95 -0.85
C LEU A 124 10.78 -8.81 -1.76
N SER A 125 11.09 -9.86 -2.51
CA SER A 125 12.26 -9.88 -3.43
C SER A 125 11.90 -10.47 -4.80
N THR A 126 10.65 -10.32 -5.20
CA THR A 126 10.09 -10.89 -6.43
C THR A 126 9.71 -9.80 -7.41
N GLY A 127 9.47 -10.17 -8.67
CA GLY A 127 9.07 -9.22 -9.72
C GLY A 127 10.11 -8.11 -9.90
N ILE A 128 9.65 -6.85 -9.87
CA ILE A 128 10.49 -5.64 -9.97
C ILE A 128 11.52 -5.55 -8.84
N LEU A 129 11.28 -6.17 -7.69
CA LEU A 129 12.20 -6.18 -6.55
C LEU A 129 13.25 -7.30 -6.65
N ASN A 130 13.17 -8.18 -7.66
CA ASN A 130 14.10 -9.29 -7.79
C ASN A 130 15.44 -8.83 -8.38
N ARG A 131 16.43 -8.60 -7.50
CA ARG A 131 17.82 -8.26 -7.88
C ARG A 131 18.61 -9.42 -8.50
N THR A 132 18.12 -10.66 -8.37
CA THR A 132 18.81 -11.84 -8.93
C THR A 132 18.50 -12.05 -10.42
N ASN A 133 17.46 -11.38 -10.94
CA ASN A 133 17.13 -11.41 -12.36
C ASN A 133 17.94 -10.34 -13.10
N ASP A 134 18.88 -10.75 -13.94
CA ASP A 134 19.74 -9.85 -14.73
C ASP A 134 18.96 -9.06 -15.81
N GLU A 135 17.81 -9.57 -16.24
CA GLU A 135 16.89 -8.90 -17.16
C GLU A 135 16.00 -7.84 -16.48
N ASN A 136 16.08 -7.68 -15.16
CA ASN A 136 15.30 -6.68 -14.45
C ASN A 136 15.80 -5.27 -14.80
N LEU A 137 14.96 -4.53 -15.53
CA LEU A 137 15.26 -3.17 -16.03
C LEU A 137 15.46 -2.14 -14.92
N PHE A 138 15.13 -2.47 -13.67
CA PHE A 138 15.27 -1.60 -12.51
C PHE A 138 16.49 -1.95 -11.64
N ASN A 139 17.37 -2.83 -12.13
CA ASN A 139 18.58 -3.25 -11.40
C ASN A 139 19.53 -2.11 -11.03
N ASP A 140 19.47 -0.99 -11.74
CA ASP A 140 20.28 0.21 -11.50
C ASP A 140 19.52 1.33 -10.74
N TYR A 141 18.27 1.11 -10.36
CA TYR A 141 17.49 2.04 -9.53
C TYR A 141 17.81 1.83 -8.04
N ASN A 142 17.73 2.89 -7.24
CA ASN A 142 17.45 2.74 -5.81
C ASN A 142 15.96 2.44 -5.66
N ILE A 143 15.61 1.34 -5.01
CA ILE A 143 14.21 0.98 -4.81
C ILE A 143 13.89 1.07 -3.33
N VAL A 144 12.92 1.91 -2.98
CA VAL A 144 12.32 1.98 -1.65
C VAL A 144 10.96 1.30 -1.75
N HIS A 145 10.88 0.08 -1.22
CA HIS A 145 9.68 -0.72 -1.15
C HIS A 145 8.92 -0.40 0.15
N LEU A 146 7.63 -0.08 0.01
CA LEU A 146 6.69 0.21 1.09
C LEU A 146 5.76 -0.99 1.26
N PRO A 147 6.01 -1.88 2.25
CA PRO A 147 5.06 -2.92 2.60
C PRO A 147 3.69 -2.36 2.95
N TYR A 148 2.66 -3.16 2.73
CA TYR A 148 1.28 -2.77 3.02
C TYR A 148 0.70 -3.65 4.10
N CYS A 149 0.21 -3.04 5.18
CA CYS A 149 -0.31 -3.78 6.32
C CYS A 149 -1.46 -3.11 7.08
N THR A 150 -2.06 -2.08 6.48
CA THR A 150 -3.03 -1.20 7.14
C THR A 150 -4.45 -1.34 6.59
N GLY A 151 -4.66 -1.99 5.45
CA GLY A 151 -6.00 -2.23 4.90
C GLY A 151 -6.68 -0.99 4.29
N ASP A 152 -5.93 0.10 4.09
CA ASP A 152 -6.38 1.45 3.74
C ASP A 152 -5.71 2.04 2.48
N LEU A 153 -5.14 1.19 1.63
CA LEU A 153 -4.47 1.57 0.38
C LEU A 153 -3.28 2.53 0.54
N HIS A 154 -2.59 2.53 1.70
CA HIS A 154 -1.48 3.44 2.05
C HIS A 154 -1.89 4.89 2.31
N ILE A 155 -3.19 5.19 2.32
CA ILE A 155 -3.72 6.58 2.37
C ILE A 155 -4.72 6.79 3.52
N GLY A 156 -4.73 5.90 4.51
CA GLY A 156 -5.60 6.03 5.67
C GLY A 156 -5.02 6.88 6.80
N SER A 157 -5.93 7.49 7.55
CA SER A 157 -5.70 8.13 8.85
C SER A 157 -6.83 7.86 9.85
N HIS A 158 -7.50 6.71 9.70
CA HIS A 158 -8.65 6.30 10.49
C HIS A 158 -8.24 5.33 11.60
N VAL A 159 -8.74 5.55 12.82
CA VAL A 159 -8.50 4.67 13.97
C VAL A 159 -9.81 4.48 14.71
N GLU A 160 -10.26 3.22 14.81
CA GLU A 160 -11.56 2.90 15.41
C GLU A 160 -11.54 1.54 16.11
N GLU A 161 -12.25 1.45 17.23
CA GLU A 161 -12.55 0.17 17.87
C GLU A 161 -13.80 -0.45 17.21
N ILE A 162 -13.61 -1.55 16.48
CA ILE A 162 -14.70 -2.21 15.76
C ILE A 162 -15.07 -3.49 16.50
N ALA A 163 -16.29 -3.52 17.04
CA ALA A 163 -16.82 -4.69 17.70
C ALA A 163 -17.17 -5.81 16.71
N ASP A 164 -17.03 -7.07 17.15
CA ASP A 164 -17.47 -8.19 16.33
C ASP A 164 -18.97 -8.13 16.01
N SER A 165 -19.29 -8.30 14.73
CA SER A 165 -20.67 -8.43 14.29
C SER A 165 -21.27 -9.74 14.81
N PRO A 166 -22.52 -9.74 15.31
CA PRO A 166 -23.23 -10.98 15.63
C PRO A 166 -23.28 -11.99 14.47
N LEU A 167 -23.17 -11.50 13.23
CA LEU A 167 -23.14 -12.30 12.02
C LEU A 167 -21.91 -13.22 11.94
N TYR A 168 -20.79 -12.85 12.57
CA TYR A 168 -19.57 -13.67 12.53
C TYR A 168 -19.71 -14.99 13.29
N SER A 169 -20.68 -15.07 14.22
CA SER A 169 -21.01 -16.33 14.90
C SER A 169 -21.45 -17.43 13.92
N LEU A 170 -21.91 -17.07 12.71
CA LEU A 170 -22.30 -17.99 11.65
C LEU A 170 -21.10 -18.63 10.93
N LEU A 171 -19.89 -18.08 11.10
CA LEU A 171 -18.68 -18.49 10.37
C LEU A 171 -17.89 -19.61 11.07
N ASN A 172 -18.33 -20.03 12.28
CA ASN A 172 -17.81 -21.18 13.02
C ASN A 172 -16.28 -21.16 13.26
N MET A 173 -15.73 -19.97 13.55
CA MET A 173 -14.34 -19.75 13.96
C MET A 173 -14.30 -18.96 15.28
N PRO A 174 -14.71 -19.56 16.40
CA PRO A 174 -14.89 -18.85 17.67
C PRO A 174 -13.59 -18.26 18.22
N ASP A 175 -12.43 -18.84 17.89
CA ASP A 175 -11.12 -18.36 18.35
C ASP A 175 -10.74 -17.00 17.76
N CYS A 176 -11.40 -16.59 16.66
CA CYS A 176 -11.27 -15.24 16.08
C CYS A 176 -12.17 -14.20 16.74
N LEU A 177 -13.10 -14.60 17.62
CA LEU A 177 -14.11 -13.70 18.18
C LEU A 177 -13.76 -13.20 19.60
N GLY A 178 -14.28 -12.04 19.95
CA GLY A 178 -14.21 -11.46 21.30
C GLY A 178 -12.94 -10.68 21.57
N HIS A 179 -12.09 -10.44 20.57
CA HIS A 179 -10.85 -9.68 20.72
C HIS A 179 -11.06 -8.17 20.65
N ASN A 180 -12.06 -7.69 19.88
CA ASN A 180 -12.42 -6.27 19.72
C ASN A 180 -11.19 -5.35 19.56
N MET A 181 -10.24 -5.74 18.72
CA MET A 181 -9.00 -4.99 18.56
C MET A 181 -9.26 -3.68 17.82
N THR A 182 -8.62 -2.61 18.28
CA THR A 182 -8.62 -1.33 17.57
C THR A 182 -7.98 -1.50 16.19
N LEU A 183 -8.69 -1.05 15.17
CA LEU A 183 -8.20 -0.92 13.81
C LEU A 183 -7.38 0.37 13.69
N HIS A 184 -6.18 0.27 13.15
CA HIS A 184 -5.29 1.38 12.84
C HIS A 184 -5.02 1.48 11.33
N GLN A 185 -5.92 2.14 10.61
CA GLN A 185 -5.75 2.52 9.20
C GLN A 185 -4.91 3.79 9.12
N VAL A 186 -3.60 3.67 9.38
CA VAL A 186 -2.63 4.77 9.44
C VAL A 186 -1.57 4.68 8.33
N GLY A 187 -1.92 4.11 7.19
CA GLY A 187 -1.03 3.92 6.04
C GLY A 187 -0.40 5.21 5.54
N PHE A 188 -1.07 6.35 5.71
CA PHE A 188 -0.48 7.64 5.36
C PHE A 188 0.73 8.00 6.24
N ASN A 189 0.67 7.72 7.55
CA ASN A 189 1.81 7.95 8.46
C ASN A 189 3.00 7.06 8.08
N ASN A 190 2.73 5.80 7.74
CA ASN A 190 3.76 4.87 7.24
C ASN A 190 4.41 5.41 5.97
N THR A 191 3.60 5.84 5.00
CA THR A 191 4.07 6.46 3.76
C THR A 191 4.90 7.70 4.03
N LYS A 192 4.41 8.62 4.87
CA LYS A 192 5.10 9.87 5.16
C LYS A 192 6.47 9.65 5.77
N ALA A 193 6.60 8.74 6.74
CA ALA A 193 7.88 8.39 7.34
C ALA A 193 8.89 7.86 6.30
N VAL A 194 8.42 7.06 5.33
CA VAL A 194 9.27 6.56 4.24
C VAL A 194 9.65 7.67 3.26
N LEU A 195 8.71 8.55 2.90
CA LEU A 195 8.98 9.68 2.01
C LEU A 195 9.98 10.66 2.63
N ASP A 196 9.85 10.96 3.92
CA ASP A 196 10.77 11.84 4.63
C ASP A 196 12.19 11.24 4.63
N TRP A 197 12.32 9.94 4.94
CA TRP A 197 13.60 9.24 4.82
C TRP A 197 14.14 9.24 3.39
N ALA A 198 13.29 8.98 2.38
CA ALA A 198 13.72 8.91 0.99
C ALA A 198 14.18 10.28 0.47
N ALA A 199 13.50 11.37 0.82
CA ALA A 199 13.85 12.73 0.43
C ALA A 199 15.19 13.17 1.03
N GLU A 200 15.48 12.79 2.28
CA GLU A 200 16.77 13.05 2.92
C GLU A 200 17.92 12.29 2.24
N ASN A 201 17.66 11.05 1.82
CA ASN A 201 18.68 10.17 1.24
C ASN A 201 18.90 10.38 -0.26
N PHE A 202 17.87 10.82 -0.98
CA PHE A 202 17.88 11.08 -2.41
C PHE A 202 17.33 12.50 -2.68
N PRO A 203 18.07 13.56 -2.31
CA PRO A 203 17.55 14.93 -2.41
C PRO A 203 17.47 15.48 -3.84
N ASN A 204 18.24 14.92 -4.78
CA ASN A 204 18.33 15.42 -6.16
C ASN A 204 18.33 14.26 -7.19
N PRO A 205 17.28 13.43 -7.25
CA PRO A 205 17.18 12.40 -8.28
C PRO A 205 16.91 13.05 -9.64
N GLU A 206 17.43 12.45 -10.71
CA GLU A 206 17.12 12.84 -12.09
C GLU A 206 15.86 12.10 -12.60
N GLU A 207 15.57 10.94 -12.02
CA GLU A 207 14.44 10.08 -12.38
C GLU A 207 13.77 9.55 -11.11
N ILE A 208 12.44 9.71 -11.05
CA ILE A 208 11.60 9.13 -10.00
C ILE A 208 10.50 8.29 -10.66
N ILE A 209 10.37 7.05 -10.20
CA ILE A 209 9.21 6.20 -10.49
C ILE A 209 8.42 6.03 -9.20
N ILE A 210 7.15 6.43 -9.20
CA ILE A 210 6.19 5.94 -8.22
C ILE A 210 5.45 4.76 -8.84
N GLY A 211 5.32 3.66 -8.12
CA GLY A 211 4.59 2.53 -8.67
C GLY A 211 4.12 1.53 -7.63
N GLY A 212 3.33 0.56 -8.08
CA GLY A 212 2.80 -0.47 -7.20
C GLY A 212 1.89 -1.43 -7.93
N SER A 213 1.50 -2.49 -7.22
CA SER A 213 0.59 -3.52 -7.74
C SER A 213 -0.63 -3.67 -6.82
N SER A 214 -1.81 -3.92 -7.39
CA SER A 214 -3.07 -4.08 -6.65
C SER A 214 -3.37 -2.87 -5.75
N ALA A 215 -3.57 -3.03 -4.44
CA ALA A 215 -3.77 -1.92 -3.49
C ALA A 215 -2.62 -0.91 -3.51
N GLY A 216 -1.38 -1.35 -3.77
CA GLY A 216 -0.24 -0.46 -3.93
C GLY A 216 -0.30 0.37 -5.21
N ALA A 217 -0.93 -0.16 -6.27
CA ALA A 217 -1.19 0.61 -7.48
C ALA A 217 -2.18 1.75 -7.22
N LEU A 218 -3.19 1.54 -6.37
CA LEU A 218 -4.09 2.61 -5.92
C LEU A 218 -3.35 3.67 -5.10
N GLY A 219 -2.57 3.24 -4.10
CA GLY A 219 -1.77 4.13 -3.27
C GLY A 219 -0.79 4.97 -4.10
N ALA A 220 -0.07 4.35 -5.03
CA ALA A 220 0.85 5.04 -5.95
C ALA A 220 0.14 6.10 -6.81
N GLN A 221 -1.10 5.86 -7.25
CA GLN A 221 -1.87 6.89 -7.96
C GLN A 221 -2.25 8.04 -7.03
N ALA A 222 -2.81 7.72 -5.85
CA ALA A 222 -3.29 8.69 -4.89
C ALA A 222 -2.18 9.58 -4.30
N LEU A 223 -0.97 9.03 -4.15
CA LEU A 223 0.19 9.71 -3.58
C LEU A 223 1.08 10.36 -4.65
N SER A 224 0.76 10.24 -5.93
CA SER A 224 1.59 10.75 -7.02
C SER A 224 1.84 12.26 -6.94
N ALA A 225 0.80 13.06 -6.64
CA ALA A 225 0.92 14.50 -6.46
C ALA A 225 1.79 14.86 -5.25
N LEU A 226 1.61 14.18 -4.11
CA LEU A 226 2.45 14.38 -2.92
C LEU A 226 3.92 14.07 -3.19
N VAL A 227 4.20 12.99 -3.92
CA VAL A 227 5.57 12.66 -4.31
C VAL A 227 6.13 13.70 -5.28
N ALA A 228 5.35 14.13 -6.27
CA ALA A 228 5.79 15.19 -7.19
C ALA A 228 6.14 16.49 -6.45
N ASP A 229 5.32 16.90 -5.48
CA ASP A 229 5.55 18.08 -4.62
C ASP A 229 6.79 17.90 -3.73
N THR A 230 6.97 16.73 -3.12
CA THR A 230 8.10 16.43 -2.22
C THR A 230 9.46 16.68 -2.89
N TRP A 231 9.59 16.31 -4.17
CA TRP A 231 10.82 16.51 -4.95
C TRP A 231 10.76 17.73 -5.89
N GLN A 232 9.67 18.51 -5.88
CA GLN A 232 9.46 19.64 -6.80
C GLN A 232 9.76 19.24 -8.24
N VAL A 233 9.08 18.17 -8.71
CA VAL A 233 9.39 17.48 -9.97
C VAL A 233 9.44 18.43 -11.16
N GLU A 234 8.52 19.38 -11.24
CA GLU A 234 8.45 20.34 -12.35
C GLU A 234 9.58 21.36 -12.28
N GLU A 235 9.80 21.98 -11.11
CA GLU A 235 10.84 22.98 -10.90
C GLU A 235 12.25 22.41 -11.12
N ASN A 236 12.45 21.16 -10.72
CA ASN A 236 13.72 20.46 -10.82
C ASN A 236 13.89 19.67 -12.13
N ASN A 237 12.88 19.70 -13.02
CA ASN A 237 12.90 18.99 -14.32
C ASN A 237 13.25 17.49 -14.16
N ILE A 238 12.66 16.84 -13.15
CA ILE A 238 12.85 15.43 -12.85
C ILE A 238 12.00 14.60 -13.79
N ARG A 239 12.55 13.53 -14.35
CA ARG A 239 11.74 12.58 -15.13
C ARG A 239 10.86 11.78 -14.16
N TYR A 240 9.56 12.03 -14.19
CA TYR A 240 8.62 11.43 -13.27
C TYR A 240 7.68 10.46 -13.97
N SER A 241 7.58 9.23 -13.47
CA SER A 241 6.70 8.19 -14.03
C SER A 241 5.83 7.56 -12.96
N VAL A 242 4.58 7.28 -13.31
CA VAL A 242 3.60 6.56 -12.49
C VAL A 242 3.36 5.19 -13.13
N LEU A 243 3.82 4.12 -12.47
CA LEU A 243 3.74 2.75 -12.95
C LEU A 243 2.77 1.94 -12.08
N VAL A 244 1.59 1.64 -12.61
CA VAL A 244 0.50 1.04 -11.83
C VAL A 244 0.04 -0.26 -12.45
N ASP A 245 0.12 -1.33 -11.68
CA ASP A 245 -0.16 -2.69 -12.12
C ASP A 245 -1.41 -3.28 -11.43
N SER A 246 -2.28 -3.89 -12.23
CA SER A 246 -3.44 -4.65 -11.79
C SER A 246 -4.44 -3.81 -11.00
N TYR A 247 -4.63 -2.56 -11.43
CA TYR A 247 -5.76 -1.75 -10.98
C TYR A 247 -6.23 -0.70 -12.00
N VAL A 248 -7.45 -0.89 -12.51
CA VAL A 248 -8.24 0.14 -13.20
C VAL A 248 -9.65 0.06 -12.63
N GLY A 249 -9.87 0.80 -11.53
CA GLY A 249 -11.00 0.55 -10.64
C GLY A 249 -12.37 0.65 -11.31
N VAL A 250 -13.21 -0.33 -11.00
CA VAL A 250 -14.64 -0.33 -11.31
C VAL A 250 -15.36 -0.63 -10.00
N LEU A 251 -16.34 0.20 -9.67
CA LEU A 251 -17.19 0.03 -8.50
C LEU A 251 -18.66 -0.13 -8.94
N PRO A 252 -19.52 -0.75 -8.13
CA PRO A 252 -20.96 -0.75 -8.33
C PRO A 252 -21.50 0.68 -8.48
N SER A 253 -22.56 0.87 -9.26
CA SER A 253 -23.06 2.21 -9.64
C SER A 253 -23.57 3.07 -8.48
N ASP A 254 -23.91 2.45 -7.35
CA ASP A 254 -24.38 3.06 -6.11
C ASP A 254 -23.25 3.29 -5.08
N TYR A 255 -22.02 2.95 -5.45
CA TYR A 255 -20.83 3.13 -4.64
C TYR A 255 -19.80 4.01 -5.36
N THR A 256 -19.10 4.84 -4.60
CA THR A 256 -18.16 5.84 -5.14
C THR A 256 -16.78 5.63 -4.52
N ALA A 257 -15.74 6.11 -5.20
CA ALA A 257 -14.40 6.12 -4.62
C ALA A 257 -14.38 7.03 -3.38
N GLY A 258 -15.14 8.13 -3.40
CA GLY A 258 -15.33 9.05 -2.27
C GLY A 258 -15.75 8.32 -0.99
N LYS A 259 -16.77 7.45 -1.04
CA LYS A 259 -17.20 6.64 0.12
C LYS A 259 -16.06 5.82 0.72
N LEU A 260 -15.26 5.19 -0.14
CA LEU A 260 -14.16 4.34 0.30
C LEU A 260 -13.05 5.14 0.99
N ILE A 261 -12.58 6.20 0.34
CA ILE A 261 -11.46 7.00 0.87
C ILE A 261 -11.90 7.89 2.04
N SER A 262 -13.19 8.27 2.10
CA SER A 262 -13.77 8.92 3.28
C SER A 262 -13.78 7.99 4.49
N TYR A 263 -14.13 6.70 4.29
CA TYR A 263 -14.04 5.70 5.37
C TYR A 263 -12.62 5.56 5.94
N TYR A 264 -11.59 5.64 5.10
CA TYR A 264 -10.19 5.62 5.55
C TYR A 264 -9.72 6.92 6.21
N GLY A 265 -10.56 7.97 6.27
CA GLY A 265 -10.17 9.30 6.74
C GLY A 265 -9.29 10.07 5.76
N THR A 266 -9.13 9.59 4.52
CA THR A 266 -8.24 10.21 3.53
C THR A 266 -8.65 11.63 3.17
N CYS A 267 -9.94 11.97 3.24
CA CYS A 267 -10.44 13.31 2.89
C CYS A 267 -9.84 14.43 3.76
N ASP A 268 -9.33 14.11 4.95
CA ASP A 268 -8.72 15.08 5.86
C ASP A 268 -7.19 15.25 5.65
N LEU A 269 -6.60 14.51 4.70
CA LEU A 269 -5.16 14.48 4.45
C LEU A 269 -4.76 15.46 3.35
N ASP A 270 -3.55 16.02 3.46
CA ASP A 270 -2.94 16.81 2.39
C ASP A 270 -2.11 15.93 1.45
N LEU A 271 -2.79 15.34 0.45
CA LEU A 271 -2.14 14.57 -0.63
C LEU A 271 -1.62 15.46 -1.76
N LYS A 272 -1.64 16.79 -1.61
CA LYS A 272 -1.25 17.77 -2.64
C LYS A 272 -2.06 17.70 -3.94
N VAL A 273 -3.25 17.08 -3.88
CA VAL A 273 -4.20 17.03 -4.99
C VAL A 273 -5.10 18.26 -5.03
N ASN A 274 -5.77 18.46 -6.17
CA ASN A 274 -6.68 19.58 -6.41
C ASN A 274 -7.77 19.72 -5.33
N ALA A 275 -8.10 20.96 -4.95
CA ALA A 275 -9.23 21.25 -4.07
C ALA A 275 -10.56 20.65 -4.57
N LYS A 276 -10.77 20.57 -5.88
CA LYS A 276 -11.98 19.95 -6.46
C LYS A 276 -12.11 18.46 -6.16
N LEU A 277 -10.99 17.76 -5.99
CA LEU A 277 -11.00 16.35 -5.59
C LEU A 277 -11.49 16.25 -4.15
N TRP A 278 -11.01 17.11 -3.26
CA TRP A 278 -11.41 17.15 -1.86
C TRP A 278 -12.88 17.47 -1.67
N ASP A 279 -13.42 18.47 -2.37
CA ASP A 279 -14.84 18.80 -2.31
C ASP A 279 -15.71 17.55 -2.63
N GLN A 280 -15.33 16.77 -3.65
CA GLN A 280 -16.06 15.55 -4.03
C GLN A 280 -15.78 14.35 -3.11
N CYS A 281 -14.65 14.34 -2.42
CA CYS A 281 -14.30 13.34 -1.41
C CYS A 281 -15.24 13.48 -0.20
N GLU A 282 -15.34 14.71 0.33
CA GLU A 282 -16.18 15.04 1.50
C GLU A 282 -17.66 14.77 1.22
N ASP A 283 -18.14 15.09 0.02
CA ASP A 283 -19.52 14.84 -0.40
C ASP A 283 -19.79 13.36 -0.77
N ASN A 284 -18.78 12.49 -0.76
CA ASN A 284 -18.86 11.10 -1.17
C ASN A 284 -19.32 10.90 -2.63
N GLU A 285 -19.11 11.89 -3.50
CA GLU A 285 -19.52 11.87 -4.92
C GLU A 285 -18.38 11.50 -5.88
N LEU A 286 -17.13 11.48 -5.39
CA LEU A 286 -15.95 11.22 -6.22
C LEU A 286 -16.01 9.82 -6.85
N THR A 287 -16.14 9.76 -8.17
CA THR A 287 -16.02 8.50 -8.92
C THR A 287 -14.57 8.11 -9.15
N VAL A 288 -14.30 6.82 -9.40
CA VAL A 288 -12.95 6.34 -9.75
C VAL A 288 -12.39 7.07 -10.98
N ALA A 289 -13.24 7.33 -11.98
CA ALA A 289 -12.85 8.01 -13.22
C ALA A 289 -12.46 9.48 -12.97
N GLN A 290 -13.21 10.19 -12.11
CA GLN A 290 -12.87 11.56 -11.73
C GLN A 290 -11.60 11.61 -10.90
N MET A 291 -11.47 10.73 -9.90
CA MET A 291 -10.28 10.61 -9.07
C MET A 291 -9.02 10.46 -9.93
N MET A 292 -9.05 9.52 -10.87
CA MET A 292 -7.93 9.30 -11.79
C MET A 292 -7.67 10.48 -12.72
N SER A 293 -8.72 11.13 -13.24
CA SER A 293 -8.58 12.30 -14.11
C SER A 293 -7.91 13.45 -13.39
N PHE A 294 -8.33 13.74 -12.15
CA PHE A 294 -7.71 14.79 -11.33
C PHE A 294 -6.25 14.47 -10.99
N MET A 295 -5.92 13.23 -10.63
CA MET A 295 -4.53 12.84 -10.35
C MET A 295 -3.61 12.99 -11.58
N ILE A 296 -4.10 12.68 -12.77
CA ILE A 296 -3.35 12.91 -14.03
C ILE A 296 -3.19 14.41 -14.31
N GLU A 297 -4.22 15.21 -14.05
CA GLU A 297 -4.21 16.66 -14.25
C GLU A 297 -3.31 17.40 -13.24
N ASP A 298 -3.17 16.89 -12.01
CA ASP A 298 -2.40 17.52 -10.93
C ASP A 298 -0.89 17.40 -11.12
N VAL A 299 -0.42 16.40 -11.88
CA VAL A 299 1.01 16.26 -12.23
C VAL A 299 1.19 16.13 -13.75
N PRO A 300 1.07 17.22 -14.52
CA PRO A 300 1.20 17.20 -15.98
C PRO A 300 2.54 16.66 -16.50
N ALA A 301 3.61 16.80 -15.71
CA ALA A 301 4.93 16.26 -16.04
C ALA A 301 5.02 14.72 -15.91
N ALA A 302 4.06 14.07 -15.25
CA ALA A 302 4.08 12.64 -15.01
C ALA A 302 3.82 11.81 -16.28
N GLN A 303 4.60 10.75 -16.45
CA GLN A 303 4.38 9.75 -17.50
C GLN A 303 3.65 8.54 -16.90
N TRP A 304 2.41 8.30 -17.31
CA TRP A 304 1.56 7.25 -16.75
C TRP A 304 1.62 5.95 -17.57
N LEU A 305 1.92 4.83 -16.91
CA LEU A 305 1.83 3.48 -17.46
C LEU A 305 0.87 2.65 -16.60
N LEU A 306 -0.25 2.26 -17.22
CA LEU A 306 -1.29 1.44 -16.62
C LEU A 306 -1.23 0.02 -17.19
N LEU A 307 -0.85 -0.94 -16.36
CA LEU A 307 -0.83 -2.36 -16.69
C LEU A 307 -2.01 -3.02 -15.99
N ASN A 308 -2.85 -3.75 -16.73
CA ASN A 308 -4.03 -4.34 -16.13
C ASN A 308 -4.51 -5.56 -16.92
N SER A 309 -4.84 -6.64 -16.22
CA SER A 309 -5.48 -7.81 -16.83
C SER A 309 -6.91 -7.49 -17.27
N MET A 310 -7.31 -7.95 -18.46
CA MET A 310 -8.69 -7.75 -18.93
C MET A 310 -9.72 -8.43 -18.03
N TYR A 311 -9.32 -9.45 -17.26
CA TYR A 311 -10.24 -10.24 -16.42
C TYR A 311 -9.67 -10.41 -15.01
N ASP A 312 -9.21 -9.31 -14.43
CA ASP A 312 -8.64 -9.30 -13.09
C ASP A 312 -9.62 -9.88 -12.06
N LYS A 313 -9.26 -11.03 -11.50
CA LYS A 313 -10.10 -11.77 -10.55
C LYS A 313 -10.23 -11.03 -9.21
N THR A 314 -9.19 -10.34 -8.78
CA THR A 314 -9.16 -9.60 -7.51
C THR A 314 -10.06 -8.39 -7.58
N GLN A 315 -10.00 -7.62 -8.67
CA GLN A 315 -10.89 -6.47 -8.86
C GLN A 315 -12.35 -6.89 -8.92
N ARG A 316 -12.66 -7.98 -9.62
CA ARG A 316 -14.00 -8.57 -9.68
C ARG A 316 -14.48 -9.06 -8.30
N TYR A 317 -13.57 -9.60 -7.49
CA TYR A 317 -13.86 -9.98 -6.11
C TYR A 317 -14.24 -8.77 -5.25
N PHE A 318 -13.45 -7.69 -5.30
CA PHE A 318 -13.74 -6.46 -4.55
C PHE A 318 -15.01 -5.77 -5.02
N TYR A 319 -15.33 -5.85 -6.32
CA TYR A 319 -16.61 -5.38 -6.84
C TYR A 319 -17.79 -6.08 -6.19
N GLU A 320 -17.76 -7.42 -6.11
CA GLU A 320 -18.81 -8.17 -5.43
C GLU A 320 -18.83 -7.92 -3.91
N LEU A 321 -17.65 -7.73 -3.29
CA LEU A 321 -17.58 -7.38 -1.87
C LEU A 321 -18.27 -6.03 -1.59
N VAL A 322 -18.12 -5.06 -2.48
CA VAL A 322 -18.82 -3.77 -2.38
C VAL A 322 -20.32 -3.92 -2.70
N ALA A 323 -20.68 -4.75 -3.68
CA ALA A 323 -22.07 -4.90 -4.14
C ALA A 323 -22.95 -5.73 -3.17
N GLU A 324 -22.42 -6.84 -2.68
CA GLU A 324 -23.16 -7.82 -1.87
C GLU A 324 -22.80 -7.76 -0.37
N GLY A 325 -21.70 -7.10 -0.02
CA GLY A 325 -21.14 -7.10 1.33
C GLY A 325 -20.56 -8.46 1.72
N ILE A 326 -20.05 -8.56 2.95
CA ILE A 326 -19.40 -9.78 3.44
C ILE A 326 -20.36 -10.98 3.55
N LEU A 327 -21.67 -10.73 3.68
CA LEU A 327 -22.66 -11.81 3.75
C LEU A 327 -22.82 -12.58 2.43
N GLY A 328 -22.38 -12.01 1.31
CA GLY A 328 -22.30 -12.72 0.02
C GLY A 328 -21.10 -13.66 -0.08
N TYR A 329 -20.13 -13.58 0.85
CA TYR A 329 -18.91 -14.38 0.81
C TYR A 329 -19.13 -15.83 1.31
N PRO A 330 -18.54 -16.84 0.66
CA PRO A 330 -17.75 -16.75 -0.58
C PRO A 330 -18.67 -16.54 -1.80
N PHE A 331 -18.29 -15.59 -2.66
CA PHE A 331 -19.07 -15.29 -3.86
C PHE A 331 -19.09 -16.49 -4.80
N THR A 332 -20.29 -17.03 -5.03
CA THR A 332 -20.47 -18.23 -5.87
C THR A 332 -20.27 -17.93 -7.35
N ASN A 333 -20.58 -16.71 -7.79
CA ASN A 333 -20.36 -16.24 -9.15
C ASN A 333 -19.84 -14.79 -9.09
N LEU A 334 -18.60 -14.57 -9.54
CA LEU A 334 -18.11 -13.21 -9.77
C LEU A 334 -18.68 -12.68 -11.08
N ILE A 335 -19.05 -11.40 -11.13
CA ILE A 335 -19.36 -10.63 -12.34
C ILE A 335 -18.43 -11.06 -13.47
N SER A 336 -18.96 -11.33 -14.66
CA SER A 336 -18.14 -11.85 -15.76
C SER A 336 -17.03 -10.85 -16.10
N GLY A 337 -15.91 -11.35 -16.62
CA GLY A 337 -14.84 -10.47 -17.04
C GLY A 337 -15.24 -9.52 -18.18
N GLU A 338 -16.15 -9.97 -19.05
CA GLU A 338 -16.72 -9.17 -20.14
C GLU A 338 -17.60 -8.04 -19.59
N ASP A 339 -18.40 -8.33 -18.55
CA ASP A 339 -19.30 -7.36 -17.94
C ASP A 339 -18.56 -6.37 -17.05
N PHE A 340 -17.56 -6.83 -16.30
CA PHE A 340 -16.83 -6.01 -15.33
C PHE A 340 -16.30 -4.71 -15.94
N TYR A 341 -15.81 -4.78 -17.17
CA TYR A 341 -15.26 -3.64 -17.88
C TYR A 341 -16.20 -3.03 -18.93
N SER A 342 -17.37 -3.63 -19.18
CA SER A 342 -18.42 -3.06 -20.05
C SER A 342 -19.27 -2.02 -19.31
N VAL A 343 -19.32 -2.08 -17.97
CA VAL A 343 -19.97 -1.09 -17.09
C VAL A 343 -19.23 0.26 -17.07
N ARG A 344 -18.13 0.41 -17.81
CA ARG A 344 -17.25 1.59 -17.76
C ARG A 344 -17.80 2.82 -18.49
N SER A 345 -17.84 3.94 -17.78
CA SER A 345 -17.59 5.28 -18.34
C SER A 345 -16.14 5.69 -18.04
N LEU A 346 -15.17 5.10 -18.75
CA LEU A 346 -13.79 5.61 -18.69
C LEU A 346 -13.68 6.94 -19.44
N PRO A 347 -12.84 7.88 -18.99
CA PRO A 347 -12.47 9.04 -19.79
C PRO A 347 -11.91 8.57 -21.15
N ALA A 348 -12.26 9.26 -22.23
CA ALA A 348 -11.86 8.87 -23.60
C ALA A 348 -10.33 8.70 -23.76
N GLN A 349 -9.53 9.41 -22.97
CA GLN A 349 -8.06 9.29 -22.95
C GLN A 349 -7.57 7.92 -22.44
N LEU A 350 -8.29 7.27 -21.52
CA LEU A 350 -7.93 5.95 -20.98
C LEU A 350 -8.34 4.79 -21.90
N SER A 351 -9.34 5.00 -22.76
CA SER A 351 -9.82 3.96 -23.69
C SER A 351 -8.76 3.50 -24.70
N LEU A 352 -7.70 4.28 -24.92
CA LEU A 352 -6.60 3.97 -25.84
C LEU A 352 -5.45 3.17 -25.21
N LEU A 353 -5.32 3.15 -23.87
CA LEU A 353 -4.17 2.61 -23.14
C LEU A 353 -4.29 1.13 -22.75
N LEU A 354 -5.49 0.56 -22.77
CA LEU A 354 -5.73 -0.86 -22.47
C LEU A 354 -5.59 -1.72 -23.73
N ARG A 355 -4.34 -1.94 -24.18
CA ARG A 355 -4.01 -2.98 -25.17
C ARG A 355 -2.97 -3.95 -24.63
N THR A 356 -3.51 -5.06 -24.13
CA THR A 356 -2.99 -6.44 -24.15
C THR A 356 -1.49 -6.66 -23.88
N ILE A 357 -1.18 -7.24 -22.72
CA ILE A 357 -0.07 -8.20 -22.60
C ILE A 357 -0.72 -9.58 -22.44
N TYR A 358 -0.38 -10.49 -23.36
CA TYR A 358 -0.89 -11.87 -23.45
C TYR A 358 -0.21 -12.79 -22.43
#